data_AF-A0A842Q5Z9-F1
#
_entry.id   AF-A0A842Q5Z9-F1
#
_cell.length_a   1.000
_cell.length_b   1.000
_cell.length_c   1.000
_cell.angle_alpha   90.00
_cell.angle_beta   90.00
_cell.angle_gamma   90.00
#
_symmetry.space_group_name_H-M   'P 1'
#
loop_
_entity.id
_entity.type
_entity.pdbx_description
1 polymer ?
#
loop_
_entity_poly.entity_id
_entity_poly.type
_entity_poly.pdbx_seq_one_letter_code
_entity_poly.pdbx_strand_id
1 'polypeptide(L)' 'SQIVNAGFQLKETKLVGSHVYEPLSEYYIQNREKLQNVILKEYPSHIEKILHKSISKMSELSEERVIDYAIIRADK' A
#
# COMPACT_ATOMS: atom_id res chain seq x y z
N SER A 1 15.97 -16.42 -1.99
CA SER A 1 14.58 -15.95 -1.85
C SER A 1 13.65 -17.03 -2.40
N GLN A 2 12.36 -17.05 -2.03
CA GLN A 2 11.39 -18.00 -2.61
C GLN A 2 11.34 -17.93 -4.15
N ILE A 3 11.57 -16.73 -4.71
CA ILE A 3 11.68 -16.48 -6.16
C ILE A 3 12.81 -17.30 -6.80
N VAL A 4 14.03 -17.24 -6.23
CA VAL A 4 15.17 -18.00 -6.73
C VAL A 4 14.97 -19.50 -6.53
N ASN A 5 14.40 -19.92 -5.40
CA ASN A 5 14.11 -21.32 -5.14
C ASN A 5 13.08 -21.91 -6.13
N ALA A 6 12.20 -21.06 -6.67
CA ALA A 6 11.26 -21.42 -7.72
C ALA A 6 11.89 -21.46 -9.13
N GLY A 7 13.21 -21.28 -9.24
CA GLY A 7 13.96 -21.35 -10.49
C GLY A 7 14.05 -20.03 -11.26
N PHE A 8 13.59 -18.91 -10.70
CA PHE A 8 13.68 -17.62 -11.36
C PHE A 8 15.02 -16.93 -11.10
N GLN A 9 15.56 -16.29 -12.13
CA GLN A 9 16.68 -15.37 -12.03
C GLN A 9 16.16 -13.96 -11.76
N LEU A 10 16.47 -13.43 -10.58
CA LEU A 10 16.16 -12.04 -10.22
C LEU A 10 16.95 -11.08 -11.14
N LYS A 11 16.24 -10.15 -11.79
CA LYS A 11 16.84 -9.14 -12.67
C LYS A 11 16.86 -7.76 -12.04
N GLU A 12 15.81 -7.41 -11.30
CA GLU A 12 15.67 -6.08 -10.73
C GLU A 12 14.74 -6.10 -9.52
N THR A 13 15.05 -5.28 -8.53
CA THR A 13 14.15 -4.90 -7.44
C THR A 13 14.13 -3.39 -7.35
N LYS A 14 12.98 -2.76 -7.59
CA LYS A 14 12.77 -1.33 -7.38
C LYS A 14 11.93 -1.12 -6.14
N LEU A 15 12.42 -0.28 -5.25
CA LEU A 15 11.69 0.19 -4.08
C LEU A 15 10.98 1.48 -4.45
N VAL A 16 9.65 1.47 -4.35
CA VAL A 16 8.77 2.55 -4.81
C VAL A 16 7.74 2.94 -3.75
N GLY A 17 7.99 2.63 -2.47
CA GLY A 17 7.07 2.89 -1.36
C GLY A 17 6.57 4.32 -1.30
N SER A 18 7.45 5.32 -1.46
CA SER A 18 7.05 6.74 -1.50
C SER A 18 6.13 7.07 -2.67
N HIS A 19 6.26 6.39 -3.80
CA HIS A 19 5.39 6.61 -4.96
C HIS A 19 4.05 5.85 -4.86
N VAL A 20 3.85 5.10 -3.77
CA VAL A 20 2.64 4.28 -3.53
C VAL A 20 1.92 4.72 -2.27
N TYR A 21 2.56 4.62 -1.10
CA TYR A 21 1.91 4.83 0.19
C TYR A 21 1.53 6.31 0.42
N GLU A 22 2.42 7.23 0.09
CA GLU A 22 2.21 8.68 0.26
C GLU A 22 1.05 9.19 -0.62
N PRO A 23 1.05 9.05 -1.96
CA PRO A 23 -0.04 9.56 -2.78
C PRO A 23 -1.37 8.83 -2.51
N LEU A 24 -1.35 7.55 -2.13
CA LEU A 24 -2.55 6.83 -1.70
C LEU A 24 -3.15 7.42 -0.42
N SER A 25 -2.30 7.67 0.58
CA SER A 25 -2.69 8.24 1.87
C SER A 25 -3.25 9.64 1.69
N GLU A 26 -2.54 10.51 0.96
CA GLU A 26 -2.98 11.86 0.65
C GLU A 26 -4.33 11.87 -0.06
N TYR A 27 -4.48 11.09 -1.14
CA TYR A 27 -5.73 11.02 -1.86
C TYR A 27 -6.89 10.54 -0.97
N TYR A 28 -6.67 9.50 -0.17
CA TYR A 28 -7.69 8.99 0.74
C TYR A 28 -8.11 10.04 1.77
N ILE A 29 -7.15 10.70 2.44
CA ILE A 29 -7.41 11.68 3.49
C ILE A 29 -8.13 12.91 2.92
N GLN A 30 -7.67 13.44 1.78
CA GLN A 30 -8.27 14.61 1.13
C GLN A 30 -9.70 14.34 0.64
N ASN A 31 -10.02 13.10 0.27
CA ASN A 31 -11.32 12.73 -0.30
C ASN A 31 -12.16 11.87 0.66
N ARG A 32 -11.81 11.83 1.95
CA ARG A 32 -12.31 10.82 2.88
C ARG A 32 -13.83 10.82 3.00
N GLU A 33 -14.46 11.99 3.07
CA GLU A 33 -15.93 12.09 3.19
C GLU A 33 -16.64 11.44 1.99
N LYS A 34 -16.19 11.77 0.77
CA LYS A 34 -16.71 11.18 -0.47
C LYS A 34 -16.49 9.66 -0.50
N LEU A 35 -15.30 9.20 -0.15
CA LEU A 35 -14.95 7.78 -0.14
C LEU A 35 -15.73 7.01 0.93
N GLN A 36 -15.86 7.58 2.12
CA GLN A 36 -16.66 7.01 3.22
C GLN A 36 -18.11 6.81 2.77
N ASN A 37 -18.73 7.80 2.12
CA ASN A 37 -20.10 7.66 1.59
C ASN A 37 -20.24 6.53 0.55
N VAL A 38 -19.18 6.18 -0.17
CA VAL A 38 -19.18 5.04 -1.10
C VAL A 38 -18.98 3.73 -0.34
N ILE A 39 -18.00 3.67 0.57
CA ILE A 39 -17.65 2.47 1.34
C ILE A 39 -18.81 2.03 2.23
N LEU A 40 -19.50 2.98 2.88
CA LEU A 40 -20.60 2.70 3.80
C LEU A 40 -21.85 2.10 3.14
N LYS A 41 -21.93 2.11 1.80
CA LYS A 41 -23.01 1.43 1.06
C LYS A 41 -22.88 -0.09 1.12
N GLU A 42 -21.64 -0.58 1.18
CA GLU A 42 -21.33 -2.02 1.10
C GLU A 42 -20.74 -2.56 2.41
N TYR A 43 -20.13 -1.70 3.22
CA TYR A 43 -19.38 -2.10 4.41
C TYR A 43 -19.82 -1.34 5.66
N PRO A 44 -19.85 -2.00 6.84
CA PRO A 44 -20.10 -1.32 8.10
C PRO A 44 -19.08 -0.23 8.41
N SER A 45 -19.48 0.77 9.20
CA SER A 45 -18.64 1.93 9.53
C SER A 45 -17.33 1.59 10.26
N HIS A 46 -17.26 0.45 10.96
CA HIS A 46 -16.02 0.02 11.58
C HIS A 46 -14.95 -0.37 10.55
N ILE A 47 -15.34 -0.86 9.36
CA ILE A 47 -14.40 -1.21 8.28
C ILE A 47 -13.74 0.06 7.73
N GLU A 48 -14.49 1.13 7.49
CA GLU A 48 -13.91 2.41 7.05
C GLU A 48 -12.94 2.96 8.11
N LYS A 49 -13.26 2.84 9.39
CA LYS A 49 -12.35 3.25 10.48
C LYS A 49 -11.05 2.45 10.48
N ILE A 50 -11.11 1.14 10.23
CA ILE A 50 -9.93 0.28 10.09
C ILE A 50 -9.13 0.72 8.87
N LEU A 51 -9.79 0.90 7.72
CA LEU A 51 -9.15 1.31 6.47
C LEU A 51 -8.37 2.62 6.62
N HIS A 52 -9.00 3.65 7.20
CA HIS A 52 -8.35 4.93 7.46
C HIS A 52 -7.10 4.77 8.33
N LYS A 53 -7.22 4.03 9.45
CA LYS A 53 -6.07 3.77 10.34
C LYS A 53 -4.94 3.01 9.63
N SER A 54 -5.29 2.00 8.83
CA SER A 54 -4.32 1.23 8.07
C SER A 54 -3.57 2.09 7.05
N ILE A 55 -4.28 2.93 6.29
CA ILE A 55 -3.69 3.82 5.30
C ILE A 55 -2.75 4.83 5.96
N SER A 56 -3.20 5.50 7.03
CA SER A 56 -2.35 6.45 7.77
C SER A 56 -1.10 5.77 8.34
N LYS A 57 -1.24 4.57 8.92
CA LYS A 57 -0.10 3.86 9.50
C LYS A 57 0.89 3.39 8.45
N MET A 58 0.42 2.96 7.28
CA MET A 58 1.32 2.59 6.18
C MET A 58 2.10 3.80 5.63
N SER A 59 1.48 4.98 5.55
CA SER A 59 2.18 6.22 5.18
C SER A 59 3.30 6.54 6.16
N GLU A 60 2.98 6.58 7.46
CA GLU A 60 3.94 6.84 8.54
C GLU A 60 5.10 5.84 8.49
N LEU A 61 4.81 4.54 8.43
CA LEU A 61 5.84 3.50 8.38
C LEU A 61 6.69 3.57 7.10
N SER A 62 6.13 4.05 5.98
CA SER A 62 6.88 4.28 4.74
C SER A 62 7.81 5.49 4.88
N GLU A 63 7.34 6.59 5.48
CA GLU A 63 8.14 7.79 5.76
C GLU A 63 9.30 7.48 6.72
N GLU A 64 9.04 6.67 7.74
CA GLU A 64 10.04 6.15 8.69
C GLU A 64 10.95 5.08 8.09
N ARG A 65 10.73 4.68 6.84
CA ARG A 65 11.47 3.61 6.11
C ARG A 65 11.42 2.25 6.81
N VAL A 66 10.38 1.99 7.60
CA VAL A 66 10.13 0.71 8.25
C VAL A 66 9.54 -0.29 7.25
N ILE A 67 8.72 0.19 6.32
CA ILE A 67 8.16 -0.61 5.22
C ILE A 67 8.46 0.05 3.87
N ASP A 68 8.40 -0.75 2.80
CA ASP A 68 8.53 -0.27 1.42
C ASP A 68 7.59 -1.08 0.50
N TYR A 69 7.49 -0.66 -0.76
CA TYR A 69 6.77 -1.36 -1.82
C TYR A 69 7.77 -1.77 -2.90
N ALA A 70 7.95 -3.08 -3.10
CA ALA A 70 8.94 -3.61 -4.03
C ALA A 70 8.30 -4.07 -5.35
N ILE A 71 8.77 -3.52 -6.46
CA ILE A 71 8.53 -4.08 -7.80
C ILE A 71 9.72 -5.00 -8.12
N ILE A 72 9.43 -6.27 -8.32
CA ILE A 72 10.45 -7.29 -8.59
C ILE A 72 10.29 -7.79 -10.02
N ARG A 73 11.35 -7.68 -10.83
CA ARG A 73 11.45 -8.29 -12.15
C ARG A 73 12.34 -9.53 -12.06
N ALA A 74 11.84 -10.65 -12.56
CA ALA A 74 12.58 -11.90 -12.63
C ALA A 74 12.20 -12.66 -13.90
N ASP A 75 13.17 -13.38 -14.47
CA ASP A 75 12.98 -14.25 -15.62
C ASP A 75 13.14 -15.71 -15.18
N LYS A 76 12.57 -16.64 -15.95
CA LYS A 76 12.69 -18.07 -15.67
C LYS A 76 13.82 -18.70 -16.49
#